data_AF-A0A6C0DGT0-F1
#
_entry.id   AF-A0A6C0DGT0-F1
#
_cell.length_a   1.000
_cell.length_b   1.000
_cell.length_c   1.000
_cell.angle_alpha   90.00
_cell.angle_beta   90.00
_cell.angle_gamma   90.00
#
_symmetry.space_group_name_H-M   'P 1'
#
loop_
_entity.id
_entity.type
_entity.pdbx_description
1 polymer ?
#
loop_
_entity_poly.entity_id
_entity_poly.type
_entity_poly.pdbx_seq_one_letter_code
_entity_poly.pdbx_strand_id
1 'polypeptide(L)'
;MSNVYPEEELKLLMNLSYYCIYFYTFIEIKIKQLYIKIINDNPNLLEFFKHISKNPDDDNTEIISGNQAIITCNKDNAHLYITDYCKFIIYSVPEPQTSRINKIIIHNTQGINNKLFNYTVCKYAFISVEIYIQNDLKQLNYDLNLFFSGNNYYIANNKIDKYVVCYLLYTRHGIYQKPETCKYSLNIIDQNANMVKMCEKDVLHLYEDNYEIIEVIDNFIINNEENDESEKSEESEESEESEESEESEESEESEESEESEESEKSKESSDGSYEKIK
;
A
#
# COMPACT_ATOMS: atom_id res chain seq x y z
N MET A 1 -4.95 -49.62 -48.62
CA MET A 1 -4.35 -48.28 -48.46
C MET A 1 -5.41 -47.43 -47.79
N SER A 2 -5.21 -47.04 -46.54
CA SER A 2 -6.14 -46.18 -45.80
C SER A 2 -6.04 -44.76 -46.35
N ASN A 3 -7.16 -44.20 -46.80
CA ASN A 3 -7.23 -42.78 -47.13
C ASN A 3 -7.06 -42.00 -45.83
N VAL A 4 -5.87 -41.41 -45.65
CA VAL A 4 -5.61 -40.47 -44.55
C VAL A 4 -6.16 -39.12 -45.02
N TYR A 5 -7.05 -38.52 -44.24
CA TYR A 5 -7.65 -37.21 -44.50
C TYR A 5 -6.97 -36.18 -43.59
N PRO A 6 -5.80 -35.64 -43.99
CA PRO A 6 -4.96 -34.82 -43.11
C PRO A 6 -5.65 -33.54 -42.62
N GLU A 7 -6.62 -33.00 -43.36
CA GLU A 7 -7.39 -31.83 -42.94
C GLU A 7 -8.35 -32.14 -41.79
N GLU A 8 -8.99 -33.30 -41.81
CA GLU A 8 -9.93 -33.73 -40.75
C GLU A 8 -9.16 -34.04 -39.46
N GLU A 9 -8.01 -34.69 -39.58
CA GLU A 9 -7.10 -34.95 -38.45
C GLU A 9 -6.56 -33.65 -37.85
N LEU A 10 -6.14 -32.69 -38.68
CA LEU A 10 -5.68 -31.39 -38.22
C LEU A 10 -6.78 -30.62 -37.49
N LYS A 11 -8.01 -30.62 -38.02
CA LYS A 11 -9.16 -29.96 -37.38
C LYS A 11 -9.52 -30.59 -36.05
N LEU A 12 -9.48 -31.92 -35.95
CA LEU A 12 -9.68 -32.64 -34.70
C LEU A 12 -8.59 -32.28 -33.68
N LEU A 13 -7.32 -32.25 -34.09
CA LEU A 13 -6.20 -31.88 -33.23
C LEU A 13 -6.32 -30.44 -32.73
N MET A 14 -6.66 -29.50 -33.60
CA MET A 14 -6.88 -28.10 -33.22
C MET A 14 -8.01 -27.95 -32.20
N ASN A 15 -9.13 -28.65 -32.41
CA ASN A 15 -10.25 -28.63 -31.46
C ASN A 15 -9.87 -29.24 -30.12
N LEU A 16 -9.19 -30.39 -30.11
CA LEU A 16 -8.69 -31.00 -28.87
C LEU A 16 -7.74 -30.06 -28.13
N SER A 17 -6.80 -29.44 -28.85
CA SER A 17 -5.86 -28.47 -28.29
C SER A 17 -6.60 -27.29 -27.65
N TYR A 18 -7.60 -26.75 -28.35
CA TYR A 18 -8.45 -25.67 -27.85
C TYR A 18 -9.18 -26.07 -26.57
N TYR A 19 -9.81 -27.26 -26.52
CA TYR A 19 -10.50 -27.74 -25.33
C TYR A 19 -9.55 -28.03 -24.17
N CYS A 20 -8.35 -28.55 -24.44
CA CYS A 20 -7.33 -28.75 -23.41
C CYS A 20 -6.88 -27.42 -22.80
N ILE A 21 -6.59 -26.41 -23.62
CA ILE A 21 -6.24 -25.07 -23.14
C ILE A 21 -7.40 -24.47 -22.35
N TYR A 22 -8.63 -24.51 -22.89
CA TYR A 22 -9.81 -23.99 -22.23
C TYR A 22 -10.05 -24.65 -20.87
N PHE A 23 -9.97 -25.98 -20.79
CA PHE A 23 -10.16 -26.74 -19.57
C PHE A 23 -9.08 -26.44 -18.53
N TYR A 24 -7.81 -26.35 -18.97
CA TYR A 24 -6.70 -25.95 -18.10
C TYR A 24 -6.92 -24.56 -17.51
N THR A 25 -7.21 -23.56 -18.37
CA THR A 25 -7.47 -22.19 -17.93
C THR A 25 -8.68 -22.10 -17.00
N PHE A 26 -9.74 -22.87 -17.28
CA PHE A 26 -10.92 -22.95 -16.41
C PHE A 26 -10.58 -23.51 -15.02
N ILE A 27 -9.84 -24.62 -14.96
CA ILE A 27 -9.38 -25.20 -13.69
C ILE A 27 -8.50 -24.19 -12.95
N GLU A 28 -7.53 -23.58 -13.64
CA GLU A 28 -6.61 -22.61 -13.05
C GLU A 28 -7.36 -21.44 -12.40
N ILE A 29 -8.32 -20.85 -13.12
CA ILE A 29 -9.15 -19.76 -12.59
C ILE A 29 -9.96 -20.23 -11.38
N LYS A 30 -10.54 -21.44 -11.42
CA LYS A 30 -11.33 -21.97 -10.30
C LYS A 30 -10.48 -22.27 -9.08
N ILE A 31 -9.28 -22.81 -9.26
CA ILE A 31 -8.33 -23.05 -8.16
C ILE A 31 -7.89 -21.71 -7.56
N LYS A 32 -7.54 -20.72 -8.39
CA LYS A 32 -7.17 -19.37 -7.91
C LYS A 32 -8.30 -18.71 -7.13
N GLN A 33 -9.53 -18.76 -7.63
CA GLN A 33 -10.71 -18.24 -6.93
C GLN A 33 -10.94 -18.96 -5.59
N LEU A 34 -10.83 -20.29 -5.58
CA LEU A 34 -10.99 -21.08 -4.37
C LEU A 34 -9.90 -20.77 -3.34
N TYR A 35 -8.65 -20.65 -3.79
CA TYR A 35 -7.51 -20.31 -2.95
C TYR A 35 -7.68 -18.93 -2.29
N ILE A 36 -8.04 -17.91 -3.08
CA ILE A 36 -8.32 -16.56 -2.57
C ILE A 36 -9.47 -16.60 -1.55
N LYS A 37 -10.55 -17.32 -1.87
CA LYS A 37 -11.69 -17.46 -0.96
C LYS A 37 -11.27 -18.11 0.37
N ILE A 38 -10.51 -19.20 0.31
CA ILE A 38 -10.01 -19.90 1.50
C ILE A 38 -9.14 -18.98 2.36
N ILE A 39 -8.23 -18.22 1.73
CA ILE A 39 -7.36 -17.26 2.44
C ILE A 39 -8.17 -16.15 3.10
N ASN A 40 -9.10 -15.53 2.35
CA ASN A 40 -9.91 -14.42 2.86
C ASN A 40 -10.83 -14.88 4.00
N ASP A 41 -11.38 -16.08 3.90
CA ASP A 41 -12.27 -16.65 4.92
C ASP A 41 -11.48 -17.14 6.16
N ASN A 42 -10.17 -17.41 6.03
CA ASN A 42 -9.34 -17.98 7.09
C ASN A 42 -7.94 -17.33 7.14
N PRO A 43 -7.79 -16.14 7.74
CA PRO A 43 -6.50 -15.45 7.82
C PRO A 43 -5.41 -16.27 8.53
N ASN A 44 -5.77 -17.16 9.44
CA ASN A 44 -4.83 -18.06 10.12
C ASN A 44 -4.18 -19.09 9.17
N LEU A 45 -4.82 -19.47 8.07
CA LEU A 45 -4.21 -20.34 7.06
C LEU A 45 -3.10 -19.61 6.29
N LEU A 46 -3.23 -18.30 6.10
CA LEU A 46 -2.18 -17.49 5.50
C LEU A 46 -0.90 -17.53 6.35
N GLU A 47 -1.03 -17.43 7.67
CA GLU A 47 0.10 -17.59 8.60
C GLU A 47 0.72 -18.99 8.53
N PHE A 48 -0.10 -20.03 8.43
CA PHE A 48 0.38 -21.41 8.27
C PHE A 48 1.16 -21.61 6.96
N PHE A 49 0.68 -21.05 5.84
CA PHE A 49 1.40 -21.10 4.57
C PHE A 49 2.70 -20.28 4.59
N LYS A 50 2.73 -19.15 5.30
CA LYS A 50 3.99 -18.41 5.56
C LYS A 50 5.01 -19.28 6.30
N HIS A 51 4.57 -20.12 7.25
CA HIS A 51 5.44 -21.03 7.98
C HIS A 51 6.00 -22.21 7.16
N ILE A 52 5.36 -22.56 6.04
CA ILE A 52 5.84 -23.64 5.15
C ILE A 52 6.95 -23.15 4.21
N SER A 53 7.11 -21.82 4.05
CA SER A 53 8.22 -21.27 3.28
C SER A 53 9.56 -21.61 3.93
N LYS A 54 10.47 -22.17 3.13
CA LYS A 54 11.50 -23.09 3.61
C LYS A 54 12.75 -22.44 4.19
N ASN A 55 12.81 -21.11 4.30
CA ASN A 55 13.83 -20.35 5.02
C ASN A 55 13.30 -18.91 5.24
N PRO A 56 12.69 -18.59 6.39
CA PRO A 56 12.17 -17.24 6.64
C PRO A 56 13.26 -16.17 6.60
N ASP A 57 14.51 -16.54 6.87
CA ASP A 57 15.66 -15.63 6.82
C ASP A 57 16.07 -15.23 5.39
N ASP A 58 15.69 -16.03 4.38
CA ASP A 58 15.97 -15.75 2.96
C ASP A 58 14.80 -15.05 2.24
N ASP A 59 13.62 -15.04 2.88
CA ASP A 59 12.40 -14.44 2.35
C ASP A 59 12.35 -12.94 2.63
N ASN A 60 12.97 -12.20 1.73
CA ASN A 60 13.10 -10.75 1.82
C ASN A 60 12.15 -9.97 0.90
N THR A 61 11.29 -10.66 0.16
CA THR A 61 10.38 -10.05 -0.81
C THR A 61 8.94 -10.32 -0.42
N GLU A 62 8.17 -9.26 -0.17
CA GLU A 62 6.75 -9.30 0.12
C GLU A 62 5.96 -8.90 -1.12
N ILE A 63 5.08 -9.78 -1.59
CA ILE A 63 4.16 -9.51 -2.70
C ILE A 63 2.86 -9.01 -2.10
N ILE A 64 2.45 -7.80 -2.49
CA ILE A 64 1.32 -7.10 -1.88
C ILE A 64 0.12 -7.10 -2.85
N SER A 65 -1.04 -7.53 -2.33
CA SER A 65 -2.32 -7.34 -3.00
C SER A 65 -3.28 -6.61 -2.07
N GLY A 66 -3.91 -5.55 -2.58
CA GLY A 66 -4.67 -4.62 -1.75
C GLY A 66 -3.77 -3.92 -0.73
N ASN A 67 -3.92 -4.25 0.55
CA ASN A 67 -3.18 -3.68 1.68
C ASN A 67 -2.41 -4.74 2.49
N GLN A 68 -2.29 -5.97 2.01
CA GLN A 68 -1.67 -7.07 2.75
C GLN A 68 -0.64 -7.82 1.90
N ALA A 69 0.42 -8.29 2.58
CA ALA A 69 1.37 -9.23 2.02
C ALA A 69 0.72 -10.61 1.88
N ILE A 70 0.48 -11.03 0.64
CA ILE A 70 -0.12 -12.33 0.31
C ILE A 70 0.92 -13.44 0.30
N ILE A 71 2.15 -13.13 -0.12
CA ILE A 71 3.24 -14.10 -0.29
C ILE A 71 4.52 -13.42 0.14
N THR A 72 5.32 -14.14 0.92
CA THR A 72 6.72 -13.81 1.21
C THR A 72 7.59 -14.81 0.46
N CYS A 73 8.63 -14.32 -0.20
CA CYS A 73 9.53 -15.17 -0.97
C CYS A 73 10.91 -14.52 -1.11
N ASN A 74 11.88 -15.28 -1.61
CA ASN A 74 13.14 -14.74 -2.10
C ASN A 74 12.93 -13.93 -3.40
N LYS A 75 13.70 -12.85 -3.59
CA LYS A 75 13.67 -12.00 -4.79
C LYS A 75 13.79 -12.78 -6.11
N ASP A 76 14.59 -13.85 -6.12
CA ASP A 76 14.86 -14.64 -7.32
C ASP A 76 13.60 -15.41 -7.76
N ASN A 77 12.71 -15.72 -6.82
CA ASN A 77 11.45 -16.43 -7.07
C ASN A 77 10.25 -15.48 -7.20
N ALA A 78 10.40 -14.19 -6.91
CA ALA A 78 9.28 -13.24 -6.88
C ALA A 78 8.47 -13.27 -8.19
N HIS A 79 9.16 -13.37 -9.34
CA HIS A 79 8.54 -13.44 -10.66
C HIS A 79 7.55 -14.60 -10.87
N LEU A 80 7.69 -15.71 -10.12
CA LEU A 80 6.79 -16.87 -10.21
C LEU A 80 5.44 -16.63 -9.54
N TYR A 81 5.39 -15.70 -8.60
CA TYR A 81 4.23 -15.44 -7.74
C TYR A 81 3.52 -14.13 -8.07
N ILE A 82 4.06 -13.35 -9.00
CA ILE A 82 3.43 -12.14 -9.48
C ILE A 82 2.21 -12.50 -10.33
N THR A 83 1.08 -12.00 -9.88
CA THR A 83 -0.23 -12.16 -10.53
C THR A 83 -0.81 -10.81 -10.90
N ASP A 84 -1.81 -10.78 -11.77
CA ASP A 84 -2.47 -9.55 -12.23
C ASP A 84 -3.10 -8.71 -11.10
N TYR A 85 -3.41 -9.33 -9.95
CA TYR A 85 -3.95 -8.67 -8.77
C TYR A 85 -2.87 -8.15 -7.79
N CYS A 86 -1.59 -8.36 -8.10
CA CYS A 86 -0.48 -7.77 -7.34
C CYS A 86 -0.44 -6.27 -7.62
N LYS A 87 -0.45 -5.46 -6.57
CA LYS A 87 -0.40 -3.99 -6.70
C LYS A 87 1.04 -3.51 -6.74
N PHE A 88 1.85 -4.00 -5.81
CA PHE A 88 3.27 -3.69 -5.73
C PHE A 88 4.00 -4.78 -4.93
N ILE A 89 5.33 -4.71 -4.94
CA ILE A 89 6.20 -5.60 -4.17
C ILE A 89 7.08 -4.76 -3.26
N ILE A 90 7.36 -5.27 -2.06
CA ILE A 90 8.35 -4.70 -1.15
C ILE A 90 9.54 -5.65 -1.07
N TYR A 91 10.70 -5.18 -1.51
CA TYR A 91 11.96 -5.87 -1.31
C TYR A 91 12.72 -5.28 -0.12
N SER A 92 13.09 -6.13 0.82
CA SER A 92 13.72 -5.78 2.09
C SER A 92 15.22 -6.07 2.04
N VAL A 93 16.06 -5.06 2.22
CA VAL A 93 17.51 -5.23 2.20
C VAL A 93 18.09 -4.76 3.54
N PRO A 94 18.67 -5.66 4.35
CA PRO A 94 19.38 -5.23 5.55
C PRO A 94 20.59 -4.37 5.14
N GLU A 95 20.72 -3.21 5.76
CA GLU A 95 21.86 -2.33 5.55
C GLU A 95 23.07 -2.89 6.33
N PRO A 96 24.25 -3.01 5.69
CA PRO A 96 25.42 -3.57 6.35
C PRO A 96 25.78 -2.78 7.61
N GLN A 97 26.09 -3.49 8.70
CA GLN A 97 26.58 -2.91 9.96
C GLN A 97 25.57 -2.00 10.69
N THR A 98 24.30 -1.98 10.27
CA THR A 98 23.22 -1.30 10.98
C THR A 98 22.08 -2.29 11.27
N SER A 99 21.16 -1.92 12.15
CA SER A 99 19.90 -2.66 12.36
C SER A 99 18.80 -2.21 11.39
N ARG A 100 19.16 -1.47 10.32
CA ARG A 100 18.19 -0.88 9.40
C ARG A 100 17.90 -1.82 8.25
N ILE A 101 16.66 -1.81 7.79
CA ILE A 101 16.18 -2.58 6.64
C ILE A 101 15.62 -1.61 5.63
N ASN A 102 16.30 -1.47 4.49
CA ASN A 102 15.84 -0.66 3.37
C ASN A 102 14.67 -1.37 2.68
N LYS A 103 13.54 -0.68 2.56
CA LYS A 103 12.29 -1.20 1.97
C LYS A 103 12.08 -0.55 0.60
N ILE A 104 12.32 -1.33 -0.45
CA ILE A 104 12.26 -0.90 -1.86
C ILE A 104 10.89 -1.27 -2.40
N ILE A 105 10.14 -0.29 -2.90
CA ILE A 105 8.78 -0.47 -3.40
C ILE A 105 8.80 -0.51 -4.92
N ILE A 106 8.46 -1.66 -5.49
CA ILE A 106 8.43 -1.87 -6.94
C ILE A 106 6.98 -1.87 -7.40
N HIS A 107 6.60 -0.78 -8.07
CA HIS A 107 5.33 -0.63 -8.78
C HIS A 107 5.45 -1.16 -10.21
N ASN A 108 4.34 -1.63 -10.78
CA ASN A 108 4.28 -2.27 -12.11
C ASN A 108 5.13 -3.54 -12.20
N THR A 109 4.52 -4.66 -11.83
CA THR A 109 5.17 -5.97 -11.74
C THR A 109 5.28 -6.70 -13.08
N GLN A 110 4.86 -6.08 -14.19
CA GLN A 110 5.06 -6.66 -15.51
C GLN A 110 6.53 -6.57 -15.91
N GLY A 111 7.17 -7.73 -16.12
CA GLY A 111 8.55 -7.79 -16.60
C GLY A 111 9.60 -7.46 -15.53
N ILE A 112 9.39 -7.92 -14.29
CA ILE A 112 10.38 -7.78 -13.22
C ILE A 112 11.73 -8.33 -13.67
N ASN A 113 12.75 -7.49 -13.55
CA ASN A 113 14.12 -7.84 -13.84
C ASN A 113 15.00 -7.50 -12.63
N ASN A 114 16.19 -8.09 -12.57
CA ASN A 114 17.11 -7.92 -11.45
C ASN A 114 17.54 -6.47 -11.21
N LYS A 115 17.44 -5.58 -12.21
CA LYS A 115 17.82 -4.18 -12.07
C LYS A 115 16.83 -3.39 -11.20
N LEU A 116 15.57 -3.83 -11.10
CA LEU A 116 14.55 -3.18 -10.26
C LEU A 116 14.84 -3.33 -8.76
N PHE A 117 15.69 -4.27 -8.38
CA PHE A 117 16.12 -4.46 -6.99
C PHE A 117 17.36 -3.64 -6.63
N ASN A 118 17.98 -2.97 -7.59
CA ASN A 118 19.02 -2.00 -7.31
C ASN A 118 18.39 -0.74 -6.72
N TYR A 119 19.03 -0.16 -5.72
CA TYR A 119 18.48 0.99 -5.04
C TYR A 119 19.57 1.98 -4.65
N THR A 120 19.14 3.22 -4.48
CA THR A 120 19.91 4.30 -3.87
C THR A 120 19.12 4.83 -2.69
N VAL A 121 19.77 5.08 -1.56
CA VAL A 121 19.10 5.67 -0.39
C VAL A 121 18.78 7.14 -0.71
N CYS A 122 17.57 7.57 -0.39
CA CYS A 122 17.18 8.97 -0.50
C CYS A 122 17.91 9.78 0.58
N LYS A 123 18.58 10.86 0.19
CA LYS A 123 19.24 11.79 1.12
C LYS A 123 18.25 12.73 1.80
N TYR A 124 17.04 12.81 1.26
CA TYR A 124 15.95 13.63 1.75
C TYR A 124 15.10 12.83 2.75
N ALA A 125 14.84 13.38 3.93
CA ALA A 125 13.98 12.78 4.94
C ALA A 125 12.83 13.71 5.35
N PHE A 126 11.79 13.13 5.95
CA PHE A 126 10.69 13.90 6.54
C PHE A 126 10.86 13.92 8.06
N ILE A 127 10.50 15.03 8.69
CA ILE A 127 10.46 15.18 10.14
C ILE A 127 9.26 14.41 10.70
N SER A 128 8.10 14.55 10.04
CA SER A 128 6.90 13.79 10.40
C SER A 128 6.03 13.48 9.18
N VAL A 129 5.29 12.38 9.26
CA VAL A 129 4.26 12.00 8.30
C VAL A 129 3.04 11.52 9.07
N GLU A 130 2.01 12.36 9.15
CA GLU A 130 0.78 12.06 9.89
C GLU A 130 -0.37 11.79 8.93
N ILE A 131 -1.10 10.70 9.14
CA ILE A 131 -2.30 10.37 8.38
C ILE A 131 -3.56 10.68 9.17
N TYR A 132 -4.50 11.34 8.51
CA TYR A 132 -5.83 11.66 8.99
C TYR A 132 -6.83 10.85 8.15
N ILE A 133 -7.49 9.88 8.78
CA ILE A 133 -8.50 9.05 8.11
C ILE A 133 -9.87 9.66 8.37
N GLN A 134 -10.60 9.96 7.30
CA GLN A 134 -11.98 10.41 7.40
C GLN A 134 -12.90 9.19 7.38
N ASN A 135 -13.50 8.89 8.53
CA ASN A 135 -14.58 7.92 8.64
C ASN A 135 -15.86 8.64 9.09
N ASP A 136 -17.04 8.11 8.75
CA ASP A 136 -18.34 8.77 8.91
C ASP A 136 -18.64 9.24 10.35
N LEU A 137 -17.94 8.67 11.33
CA LEU A 137 -18.19 8.91 12.75
C LEU A 137 -17.02 9.58 13.50
N LYS A 138 -15.78 9.49 12.99
CA LYS A 138 -14.58 9.98 13.69
C LYS A 138 -13.44 10.26 12.72
N GLN A 139 -12.69 11.32 13.01
CA GLN A 139 -11.36 11.55 12.45
C GLN A 139 -10.33 10.90 13.37
N LEU A 140 -9.49 10.03 12.80
CA LEU A 140 -8.45 9.32 13.53
C LEU A 140 -7.09 9.68 12.92
N ASN A 141 -6.11 9.92 13.80
CA ASN A 141 -4.77 10.37 13.42
C ASN A 141 -3.75 9.29 13.76
N TYR A 142 -2.86 8.99 12.82
CA TYR A 142 -1.79 8.01 13.03
C TYR A 142 -0.45 8.54 12.52
N ASP A 143 0.64 8.14 13.17
CA ASP A 143 1.98 8.36 12.66
C ASP A 143 2.32 7.30 11.59
N LEU A 144 2.66 7.75 10.40
CA LEU A 144 3.05 6.94 9.25
C LEU A 144 4.51 7.18 8.82
N ASN A 145 5.34 7.75 9.71
CA ASN A 145 6.77 8.03 9.50
C ASN A 145 7.48 6.98 8.63
N LEU A 146 8.12 7.39 7.53
CA LEU A 146 8.71 6.46 6.57
C LEU A 146 9.99 5.77 7.09
N PHE A 147 10.49 6.18 8.25
CA PHE A 147 11.46 5.41 9.04
C PHE A 147 10.81 4.95 10.34
N PHE A 148 10.55 3.64 10.48
CA PHE A 148 9.85 3.08 11.64
C PHE A 148 10.37 1.70 12.01
N SER A 149 10.69 1.49 13.28
CA SER A 149 11.15 0.21 13.82
C SER A 149 12.30 -0.43 13.00
N GLY A 150 13.26 0.40 12.56
CA GLY A 150 14.39 -0.03 11.73
C GLY A 150 14.08 -0.16 10.24
N ASN A 151 12.81 -0.16 9.82
CA ASN A 151 12.45 -0.15 8.40
C ASN A 151 12.61 1.25 7.82
N ASN A 152 13.39 1.37 6.76
CA ASN A 152 13.67 2.60 6.05
C ASN A 152 13.01 2.59 4.66
N TYR A 153 11.98 3.42 4.47
CA TYR A 153 11.31 3.62 3.19
C TYR A 153 11.83 4.84 2.42
N TYR A 154 12.82 5.58 2.94
CA TYR A 154 13.50 6.67 2.24
C TYR A 154 14.49 6.12 1.19
N ILE A 155 13.93 5.58 0.11
CA ILE A 155 14.67 4.99 -1.00
C ILE A 155 14.30 5.74 -2.28
N ALA A 156 15.30 6.11 -3.08
CA ALA A 156 15.07 6.77 -4.35
C ALA A 156 14.24 5.87 -5.29
N ASN A 157 13.30 6.47 -6.01
CA ASN A 157 12.26 5.87 -6.85
C ASN A 157 11.14 5.15 -6.09
N ASN A 158 11.12 5.16 -4.75
CA ASN A 158 9.92 4.72 -4.03
C ASN A 158 8.76 5.68 -4.34
N LYS A 159 7.62 5.09 -4.68
CA LYS A 159 6.35 5.82 -4.84
C LYS A 159 5.41 5.40 -3.72
N ILE A 160 4.96 6.38 -2.94
CA ILE A 160 4.01 6.20 -1.84
C ILE A 160 2.66 6.66 -2.35
N ASP A 161 1.83 5.70 -2.74
CA ASP A 161 0.46 5.90 -3.20
C ASP A 161 -0.54 5.39 -2.15
N LYS A 162 -1.84 5.49 -2.44
CA LYS A 162 -2.90 4.99 -1.55
C LYS A 162 -2.77 3.51 -1.17
N TYR A 163 -2.21 2.67 -2.05
CA TYR A 163 -2.02 1.25 -1.78
C TYR A 163 -0.92 1.04 -0.73
N VAL A 164 0.21 1.73 -0.89
CA VAL A 164 1.32 1.71 0.07
C VAL A 164 0.88 2.28 1.41
N VAL A 165 0.14 3.40 1.41
CA VAL A 165 -0.38 4.02 2.64
C VAL A 165 -1.28 3.06 3.41
N CYS A 166 -2.24 2.42 2.75
CA CYS A 166 -3.11 1.43 3.39
C CYS A 166 -2.33 0.22 3.94
N TYR A 167 -1.30 -0.23 3.22
CA TYR A 167 -0.42 -1.31 3.68
C TYR A 167 0.38 -0.89 4.93
N LEU A 168 0.96 0.31 4.95
CA LEU A 168 1.71 0.81 6.11
C LEU A 168 0.81 0.97 7.33
N LEU A 169 -0.42 1.46 7.11
CA LEU A 169 -1.42 1.60 8.16
C LEU A 169 -1.80 0.23 8.75
N TYR A 170 -2.04 -0.77 7.90
CA TYR A 170 -2.35 -2.12 8.35
C TYR A 170 -1.18 -2.77 9.11
N THR A 171 0.03 -2.69 8.56
CA THR A 171 1.21 -3.36 9.15
C THR A 171 1.67 -2.76 10.47
N ARG A 172 1.48 -1.45 10.68
CA ARG A 172 1.93 -0.76 11.90
C ARG A 172 0.87 -0.67 12.97
N HIS A 173 -0.37 -0.39 12.57
CA HIS A 173 -1.45 -0.07 13.49
C HIS A 173 -2.56 -1.13 13.50
N GLY A 174 -2.47 -2.16 12.66
CA GLY A 174 -3.50 -3.19 12.52
C GLY A 174 -4.80 -2.70 11.88
N ILE A 175 -4.79 -1.51 11.27
CA ILE A 175 -6.01 -0.88 10.75
C ILE A 175 -6.17 -1.21 9.28
N TYR A 176 -7.21 -1.98 9.00
CA TYR A 176 -7.56 -2.37 7.65
C TYR A 176 -8.37 -1.27 6.95
N GLN A 177 -7.83 -0.73 5.86
CA GLN A 177 -8.51 0.18 4.95
C GLN A 177 -8.46 -0.35 3.51
N LYS A 178 -9.58 -0.26 2.79
CA LYS A 178 -9.62 -0.59 1.36
C LYS A 178 -9.12 0.62 0.55
N PRO A 179 -8.05 0.49 -0.25
CA PRO A 179 -7.47 1.61 -1.01
C PRO A 179 -8.46 2.30 -1.96
N GLU A 180 -9.46 1.57 -2.45
CA GLU A 180 -10.48 2.09 -3.37
C GLU A 180 -11.52 2.99 -2.70
N THR A 181 -11.73 2.86 -1.39
CA THR A 181 -12.77 3.59 -0.65
C THR A 181 -12.22 4.44 0.49
N CYS A 182 -10.93 4.29 0.82
CA CYS A 182 -10.30 5.03 1.91
C CYS A 182 -10.09 6.48 1.51
N LYS A 183 -10.74 7.39 2.22
CA LYS A 183 -10.48 8.83 2.14
C LYS A 183 -9.53 9.22 3.27
N TYR A 184 -8.40 9.81 2.91
CA TYR A 184 -7.41 10.23 3.88
C TYR A 184 -6.71 11.50 3.43
N SER A 185 -6.12 12.19 4.40
CA SER A 185 -5.14 13.23 4.13
C SER A 185 -3.86 12.94 4.91
N LEU A 186 -2.72 13.09 4.24
CA LEU A 186 -1.41 13.03 4.87
C LEU A 186 -0.88 14.46 5.03
N ASN A 187 -0.49 14.80 6.26
CA ASN A 187 0.28 15.99 6.55
C ASN A 187 1.74 15.58 6.73
N ILE A 188 2.63 16.15 5.92
CA ILE A 188 4.06 15.87 5.90
C ILE A 188 4.77 17.15 6.34
N ILE A 189 5.66 17.03 7.33
CA ILE A 189 6.63 18.07 7.66
C ILE A 189 7.97 17.62 7.09
N ASP A 190 8.46 18.34 6.09
CA ASP A 190 9.72 18.00 5.41
C ASP A 190 10.96 18.39 6.25
N GLN A 191 12.17 17.98 5.84
CA GLN A 191 13.42 18.35 6.56
C GLN A 191 13.72 19.86 6.59
N ASN A 192 13.07 20.65 5.74
CA ASN A 192 13.15 22.11 5.72
C ASN A 192 12.02 22.76 6.54
N ALA A 193 11.25 21.97 7.29
CA ALA A 193 10.08 22.38 8.06
C ALA A 193 8.93 22.97 7.21
N ASN A 194 8.87 22.67 5.91
CA ASN A 194 7.69 22.98 5.10
C ASN A 194 6.58 21.97 5.42
N MET A 195 5.35 22.48 5.53
CA MET A 195 4.16 21.64 5.64
C MET A 195 3.60 21.35 4.25
N VAL A 196 3.47 20.07 3.93
CA VAL A 196 2.89 19.61 2.67
C VAL A 196 1.73 18.68 2.97
N LYS A 197 0.62 18.90 2.26
CA LYS A 197 -0.59 18.10 2.42
C LYS A 197 -0.83 17.31 1.13
N MET A 198 -1.14 16.03 1.27
CA MET A 198 -1.56 15.17 0.17
C MET A 198 -2.83 14.39 0.54
N CYS A 199 -3.53 13.88 -0.47
CA CYS A 199 -4.77 13.11 -0.35
C CYS A 199 -4.66 11.76 -1.06
N GLU A 200 -5.75 10.98 -1.09
CA GLU A 200 -5.77 9.64 -1.69
C GLU A 200 -5.54 9.61 -3.21
N LYS A 201 -5.63 10.76 -3.88
CA LYS A 201 -5.39 10.91 -5.33
C LYS A 201 -3.94 11.23 -5.65
N ASP A 202 -3.14 11.53 -4.65
CA ASP A 202 -1.76 11.96 -4.82
C ASP A 202 -0.79 10.78 -4.67
N VAL A 203 0.34 10.89 -5.36
CA VAL A 203 1.46 9.97 -5.25
C VAL A 203 2.70 10.77 -4.86
N LEU A 204 3.29 10.40 -3.73
CA LEU A 204 4.57 10.93 -3.29
C LEU A 204 5.70 10.13 -3.91
N HIS A 205 6.49 10.77 -4.77
CA HIS A 205 7.64 10.17 -5.43
C HIS A 205 8.94 10.67 -4.78
N LEU A 206 9.75 9.75 -4.28
CA LEU A 206 11.05 10.05 -3.69
C LEU A 206 12.13 9.94 -4.76
N TYR A 207 13.00 10.94 -4.85
CA TYR A 207 14.23 10.90 -5.65
C TYR A 207 15.45 10.82 -4.73
N GLU A 208 16.66 10.92 -5.27
CA GLU A 208 17.87 10.86 -4.44
C GLU A 208 18.01 12.09 -3.53
N ASP A 209 17.73 13.29 -4.03
CA ASP A 209 18.00 14.56 -3.33
C ASP A 209 16.75 15.42 -3.08
N ASN A 210 15.58 15.00 -3.54
CA ASN A 210 14.30 15.71 -3.37
C ASN A 210 13.10 14.73 -3.42
N TYR A 211 11.89 15.29 -3.35
CA TYR A 211 10.64 14.56 -3.57
C TYR A 211 9.69 15.40 -4.41
N GLU A 212 8.72 14.76 -5.04
CA GLU A 212 7.61 15.39 -5.76
C GLU A 212 6.30 14.75 -5.36
N ILE A 213 5.22 15.53 -5.42
CA ILE A 213 3.85 15.04 -5.25
C ILE A 213 3.13 15.21 -6.58
N ILE A 214 2.59 14.10 -7.09
CA ILE A 214 1.95 14.04 -8.40
C ILE A 214 0.49 13.63 -8.18
N GLU A 215 -0.45 14.46 -8.61
CA GLU A 215 -1.87 14.10 -8.62
C GLU A 215 -2.14 13.10 -9.76
N VAL A 216 -2.79 11.98 -9.43
CA VAL A 216 -3.22 10.98 -10.40
C VAL A 216 -4.64 11.32 -10.82
N ILE A 217 -4.78 11.86 -12.03
CA ILE A 217 -6.09 12.10 -12.64
C ILE A 217 -6.61 10.75 -13.16
N ASP A 218 -7.59 10.18 -12.46
CA ASP A 218 -8.35 9.05 -12.98
C ASP A 218 -9.15 9.52 -14.21
N ASN A 219 -8.68 9.17 -15.42
CA ASN A 219 -9.37 9.45 -16.68
C ASN A 219 -10.65 8.59 -16.85
N PHE A 220 -11.58 8.71 -15.91
CA PHE A 220 -12.90 8.07 -15.94
C PHE A 220 -13.99 9.09 -16.24
N ILE A 221 -13.91 9.79 -17.37
CA ILE A 221 -15.07 10.35 -18.09
C ILE A 221 -14.59 10.51 -19.54
N ILE A 222 -15.20 9.76 -20.46
CA ILE A 222 -15.66 10.13 -21.81
C ILE A 222 -16.11 8.81 -22.45
N ASN A 223 -17.43 8.61 -22.44
CA ASN A 223 -18.26 7.90 -23.43
C ASN A 223 -19.55 7.47 -22.75
N ASN A 224 -20.49 8.42 -22.61
CA ASN A 224 -21.94 8.21 -22.69
C ASN A 224 -22.62 9.55 -22.45
N GLU A 225 -22.54 10.43 -23.44
CA GLU A 225 -23.52 11.50 -23.67
C GLU A 225 -23.31 12.00 -25.11
N GLU A 226 -23.58 11.11 -26.06
CA GLU A 226 -24.08 11.52 -27.37
C GLU A 226 -25.56 11.11 -27.44
N ASN A 227 -26.39 12.06 -27.89
CA ASN A 227 -27.84 12.07 -28.03
C ASN A 227 -28.66 12.46 -26.79
N ASP A 228 -28.84 13.77 -26.60
CA ASP A 228 -30.09 14.38 -27.05
C ASP A 228 -29.89 15.90 -27.29
N GLU A 229 -29.70 16.25 -28.56
CA GLU A 229 -30.02 17.60 -29.04
C GLU A 229 -31.55 17.75 -29.07
N SER A 230 -32.11 18.65 -28.27
CA SER A 230 -33.21 19.51 -28.74
C SER A 230 -33.41 20.74 -27.86
N GLU A 231 -32.98 21.87 -28.41
CA GLU A 231 -33.71 23.16 -28.49
C GLU A 231 -34.02 23.99 -27.22
N LYS A 232 -33.22 25.06 -27.10
CA LYS A 232 -33.60 26.50 -27.00
C LYS A 232 -34.91 26.91 -26.30
N SER A 233 -34.77 27.79 -25.30
CA SER A 233 -35.35 29.16 -25.23
C SER A 233 -34.90 29.79 -23.90
N GLU A 234 -34.03 30.80 -23.90
CA GLU A 234 -34.30 32.25 -23.97
C GLU A 234 -34.84 32.89 -22.67
N GLU A 235 -34.09 33.93 -22.25
CA GLU A 235 -34.46 35.15 -21.50
C GLU A 235 -34.73 35.13 -19.98
N SER A 236 -33.87 35.87 -19.27
CA SER A 236 -34.12 37.03 -18.35
C SER A 236 -33.05 37.03 -17.25
N GLU A 237 -32.04 37.90 -17.30
CA GLU A 237 -32.02 39.34 -16.90
C GLU A 237 -32.04 39.58 -15.39
N GLU A 238 -31.02 40.33 -14.94
CA GLU A 238 -30.90 41.17 -13.73
C GLU A 238 -30.83 40.44 -12.37
N SER A 239 -30.05 40.84 -11.35
CA SER A 239 -29.36 42.09 -10.96
C SER A 239 -28.34 41.72 -9.84
N GLU A 240 -27.17 42.38 -9.74
CA GLU A 240 -26.81 43.37 -8.68
C GLU A 240 -27.38 43.02 -7.28
N GLU A 241 -26.64 42.96 -6.17
CA GLU A 241 -25.58 43.83 -5.67
C GLU A 241 -24.96 43.19 -4.39
N SER A 242 -23.82 43.74 -4.01
CA SER A 242 -23.06 43.66 -2.74
C SER A 242 -23.85 43.49 -1.43
N GLU A 243 -23.21 42.90 -0.41
CA GLU A 243 -22.78 43.64 0.79
C GLU A 243 -21.87 42.83 1.73
N GLU A 244 -20.85 43.52 2.22
CA GLU A 244 -19.89 43.16 3.27
C GLU A 244 -20.54 43.27 4.66
N SER A 245 -19.97 42.57 5.65
CA SER A 245 -19.77 43.03 7.06
C SER A 245 -19.09 41.88 7.83
N GLU A 246 -17.83 42.04 8.23
CA GLU A 246 -17.35 42.66 9.49
C GLU A 246 -17.69 41.82 10.73
N GLU A 247 -16.66 41.17 11.29
CA GLU A 247 -16.00 41.52 12.57
C GLU A 247 -16.82 41.12 13.80
N SER A 248 -16.29 40.26 14.68
CA SER A 248 -15.74 40.59 16.01
C SER A 248 -16.15 39.38 16.90
N GLU A 249 -15.52 38.90 17.96
CA GLU A 249 -14.50 39.32 18.92
C GLU A 249 -14.03 37.99 19.60
N GLU A 250 -12.77 37.84 20.03
CA GLU A 250 -12.37 37.85 21.47
C GLU A 250 -13.39 37.19 22.42
N SER A 251 -13.09 36.37 23.41
CA SER A 251 -11.93 35.98 24.23
C SER A 251 -12.48 34.78 25.08
N GLU A 252 -11.74 33.93 25.75
CA GLU A 252 -11.10 34.17 27.04
C GLU A 252 -10.27 32.94 27.41
N GLU A 253 -9.11 33.23 27.98
CA GLU A 253 -8.23 32.35 28.72
C GLU A 253 -8.96 31.76 29.93
N SER A 254 -8.60 30.53 30.32
CA SER A 254 -8.64 30.18 31.74
C SER A 254 -7.49 29.24 32.08
N GLU A 255 -6.80 29.71 33.10
CA GLU A 255 -5.56 29.25 33.70
C GLU A 255 -5.75 28.01 34.58
N GLU A 256 -4.63 27.31 34.76
CA GLU A 256 -4.12 26.73 36.01
C GLU A 256 -4.96 25.76 36.87
N SER A 257 -4.37 24.57 37.09
CA SER A 257 -4.18 23.95 38.42
C SER A 257 -3.20 22.79 38.23
N GLU A 258 -1.94 22.95 38.64
CA GLU A 258 -1.39 22.66 39.98
C GLU A 258 -1.42 21.17 40.38
N GLU A 259 -0.21 20.62 40.41
CA GLU A 259 0.38 19.72 41.41
C GLU A 259 -0.47 18.64 42.10
N SER A 260 0.01 17.40 42.00
CA SER A 260 0.24 16.60 43.21
C SER A 260 1.39 15.62 43.01
N GLU A 261 2.30 15.69 43.97
CA GLU A 261 3.50 14.87 44.18
C GLU A 261 3.18 13.47 44.75
N GLU A 262 4.24 12.65 44.77
CA GLU A 262 4.50 11.55 45.73
C GLU A 262 3.50 10.37 45.73
N SER A 263 3.89 9.12 45.51
CA SER A 263 4.92 8.30 46.15
C SER A 263 4.59 6.85 45.68
N GLU A 264 5.49 5.91 45.50
CA GLU A 264 6.03 5.05 46.55
C GLU A 264 6.99 4.02 45.95
N LYS A 265 7.77 3.47 46.87
CA LYS A 265 9.02 2.76 46.73
C LYS A 265 8.79 1.31 47.14
N SER A 266 9.16 0.34 46.31
CA SER A 266 9.48 -1.04 46.72
C SER A 266 10.30 -1.68 45.58
N LYS A 267 11.61 -1.97 45.69
CA LYS A 267 12.33 -2.99 46.49
C LYS A 267 11.72 -4.39 46.42
N GLU A 268 12.34 -5.27 45.63
CA GLU A 268 12.78 -6.65 45.95
C GLU A 268 13.32 -7.29 44.65
N SER A 269 14.64 -7.39 44.44
CA SER A 269 15.49 -8.54 44.76
C SER A 269 14.93 -9.92 44.38
N SER A 270 15.47 -10.54 43.34
CA SER A 270 15.88 -11.95 43.44
C SER A 270 17.02 -12.26 42.47
N ASP A 271 18.10 -12.65 43.11
CA ASP A 271 19.33 -13.20 42.57
C ASP A 271 19.05 -14.63 42.06
N GLY A 272 19.53 -14.95 40.86
CA GLY A 272 19.18 -16.19 40.15
C GLY A 272 20.39 -16.81 39.46
N SER A 273 21.39 -17.16 40.26
CA SER A 273 22.53 -18.00 39.87
C SER A 273 22.04 -19.38 39.41
N TYR A 274 22.31 -19.74 38.14
CA TYR A 274 22.33 -21.14 37.70
C TYR A 274 23.77 -21.59 37.45
N GLU A 275 24.22 -22.47 38.34
CA GLU A 275 25.43 -23.28 38.22
C GLU A 275 25.36 -24.20 37.00
N LYS A 276 26.52 -24.30 36.33
CA LYS A 276 26.88 -25.40 35.42
C LYS A 276 26.96 -26.70 36.21
N ILE A 277 26.29 -27.74 35.74
CA ILE A 277 26.67 -29.13 36.01
C ILE A 277 27.21 -29.75 34.72
N LYS A 278 28.32 -30.46 34.90
CA LYS A 278 29.11 -31.22 33.92
C LYS A 278 28.32 -32.35 33.26
#